data_AF-A0A1X2FVZ3-F1
#
_entry.id   AF-A0A1X2FVZ3-F1
#
_cell.length_a   1.000
_cell.length_b   1.000
_cell.length_c   1.000
_cell.angle_alpha   90.00
_cell.angle_beta   90.00
_cell.angle_gamma   90.00
#
_symmetry.space_group_name_H-M   'P 1'
#
loop_
_entity.id
_entity.type
_entity.pdbx_description
1 polymer ?
#
loop_
_entity_poly.entity_id
_entity_poly.type
_entity_poly.pdbx_seq_one_letter_code
_entity_poly.pdbx_strand_id
1 'polypeptide(L)'
;MTKREVLKKVRDIIRCLEHQQTLPTDTCSVVAAKKLEMLVKEAPASLVYELSCIYSQLLHSGEDVGTVLNRLRKLLHSEGR
;
A
#
# COMPACT_ATOMS: atom_id res chain seq x y z
N MET A 1 13.27 9.27 1.81
CA MET A 1 12.36 8.95 2.93
C MET A 1 12.98 7.86 3.79
N THR A 2 12.75 7.84 5.11
CA THR A 2 13.28 6.76 5.97
C THR A 2 12.40 5.52 5.96
N LYS A 3 12.96 4.34 6.26
CA LYS A 3 12.19 3.09 6.41
C LYS A 3 11.01 3.26 7.39
N ARG A 4 11.21 3.95 8.51
CA ARG A 4 10.16 4.24 9.50
C ARG A 4 9.01 5.07 8.93
N GLU A 5 9.32 6.08 8.10
CA GLU A 5 8.31 6.89 7.41
C GLU A 5 7.54 6.10 6.36
N VAL A 6 8.22 5.20 5.62
CA VAL A 6 7.57 4.27 4.69
C VAL A 6 6.52 3.45 5.42
N LEU A 7 6.89 2.79 6.52
CA LEU A 7 5.97 1.96 7.30
C LEU A 7 4.81 2.76 7.92
N LYS A 8 5.02 4.05 8.23
CA LYS A 8 3.94 4.95 8.67
C LYS A 8 2.95 5.20 7.52
N LYS A 9 3.44 5.51 6.32
CA LYS A 9 2.59 5.71 5.12
C LYS A 9 1.89 4.41 4.69
N VAL A 10 2.55 3.25 4.78
CA VAL A 10 1.92 1.93 4.54
C VAL A 10 0.72 1.71 5.47
N ARG A 11 0.84 2.05 6.76
CA ARG A 11 -0.28 1.99 7.72
C ARG A 11 -1.44 2.92 7.37
N ASP A 12 -1.17 4.06 6.75
CA ASP A 12 -2.19 4.99 6.28
C ASP A 12 -2.95 4.42 5.07
N ILE A 13 -2.21 3.80 4.14
CA ILE A 13 -2.79 3.13 2.96
C ILE A 13 -3.66 1.94 3.39
N ILE A 14 -3.20 1.11 4.33
CA ILE A 14 -3.99 0.01 4.89
C ILE A 14 -5.31 0.55 5.48
N ARG A 15 -5.26 1.61 6.31
CA ARG A 15 -6.47 2.21 6.89
C ARG A 15 -7.43 2.77 5.85
N CYS A 16 -6.91 3.31 4.74
CA CYS A 16 -7.70 3.80 3.62
C CYS A 16 -8.43 2.65 2.89
N LEU A 17 -7.73 1.54 2.66
CA LEU A 17 -8.29 0.34 2.03
C LEU A 17 -9.29 -0.38 2.96
N GLU A 18 -9.06 -0.40 4.28
CA GLU A 18 -10.00 -0.95 5.26
C GLU A 18 -11.29 -0.12 5.37
N HIS A 19 -11.19 1.21 5.25
CA HIS A 19 -12.34 2.12 5.23
C HIS A 19 -13.19 2.02 3.95
N GLN A 20 -12.79 1.23 2.94
CA GLN A 20 -13.63 1.01 1.75
C GLN A 20 -14.99 0.37 2.05
N GLN A 21 -15.21 -0.16 3.25
CA GLN A 21 -16.51 -0.68 3.65
C GLN A 21 -17.55 0.43 3.93
N THR A 22 -17.18 1.72 3.97
CA THR A 22 -18.10 2.83 4.33
C THR A 22 -18.22 3.96 3.30
N LEU A 23 -17.43 3.95 2.22
CA LEU A 23 -17.42 4.98 1.17
C LEU A 23 -17.51 4.35 -0.23
N PRO A 24 -18.00 5.07 -1.26
CA PRO A 24 -18.10 4.51 -2.61
C PRO A 24 -16.76 3.91 -3.07
N THR A 25 -16.85 2.67 -3.55
CA THR A 25 -15.78 1.70 -3.75
C THR A 25 -14.65 2.19 -4.66
N ASP A 26 -14.95 3.08 -5.62
CA ASP A 26 -13.98 3.59 -6.59
C ASP A 26 -12.97 4.61 -6.01
N THR A 27 -13.33 5.37 -4.97
CA THR A 27 -12.50 6.51 -4.55
C THR A 27 -11.29 6.09 -3.72
N CYS A 28 -11.45 5.14 -2.80
CA CYS A 28 -10.37 4.76 -1.89
C CYS A 28 -9.29 3.90 -2.55
N SER A 29 -9.64 3.01 -3.50
CA SER A 29 -8.65 2.24 -4.29
C SER A 29 -7.78 3.18 -5.13
N VAL A 30 -8.38 4.16 -5.79
CA VAL A 30 -7.66 5.16 -6.59
C VAL A 30 -6.75 6.03 -5.71
N VAL A 31 -7.23 6.44 -4.53
CA VAL A 31 -6.42 7.21 -3.56
C VAL A 31 -5.27 6.37 -3.01
N ALA A 32 -5.53 5.10 -2.66
CA ALA A 32 -4.52 4.16 -2.20
C ALA A 32 -3.46 3.90 -3.27
N ALA A 33 -3.87 3.72 -4.53
CA ALA A 33 -2.96 3.54 -5.66
C ALA A 33 -2.06 4.77 -5.85
N LYS A 34 -2.61 6.00 -5.85
CA LYS A 34 -1.81 7.23 -5.94
C LYS A 34 -0.85 7.39 -4.77
N LYS A 35 -1.29 7.10 -3.54
CA LYS A 35 -0.43 7.14 -2.35
C LYS A 35 0.71 6.13 -2.45
N LEU A 36 0.41 4.91 -2.93
CA LEU A 36 1.39 3.84 -3.09
C LEU A 36 2.37 4.14 -4.22
N GLU A 37 1.93 4.75 -5.32
CA GLU A 37 2.79 5.23 -6.40
C GLU A 37 3.84 6.23 -5.90
N MET A 38 3.40 7.26 -5.15
CA MET A 38 4.32 8.21 -4.52
C MET A 38 5.26 7.51 -3.55
N LEU A 39 4.74 6.54 -2.78
CA LEU A 39 5.53 5.79 -1.83
C LEU A 39 6.67 5.01 -2.50
N VAL A 40 6.41 4.39 -3.65
CA VAL A 40 7.42 3.68 -4.45
C VAL A 40 8.55 4.63 -4.88
N LYS A 41 8.21 5.85 -5.31
CA LYS A 41 9.18 6.86 -5.78
C LYS A 41 10.07 7.39 -4.65
N GLU A 42 9.56 7.45 -3.42
CA GLU A 42 10.26 8.04 -2.27
C GLU A 42 10.94 7.01 -1.34
N ALA A 43 10.58 5.73 -1.48
CA ALA A 43 11.05 4.65 -0.63
C ALA A 43 12.55 4.34 -0.82
N PRO A 44 13.23 3.81 0.22
CA PRO A 44 14.57 3.30 0.08
C PRO A 44 14.59 2.05 -0.81
N ALA A 45 15.68 1.83 -1.54
CA ALA A 45 15.83 0.74 -2.52
C ALA A 45 15.46 -0.65 -1.98
N SER A 46 15.67 -0.91 -0.68
CA SER A 46 15.31 -2.17 0.00
C SER A 46 13.80 -2.46 -0.01
N LEU A 47 12.96 -1.45 -0.18
CA LEU A 47 11.50 -1.56 -0.15
C LEU A 47 10.85 -1.27 -1.50
N VAL A 48 11.56 -0.62 -2.42
CA VAL A 48 11.03 -0.20 -3.72
C VAL A 48 10.48 -1.39 -4.51
N TYR A 49 11.19 -2.52 -4.54
CA TYR A 49 10.75 -3.70 -5.27
C TYR A 49 9.40 -4.22 -4.76
N GLU A 50 9.31 -4.48 -3.45
CA GLU A 50 8.10 -5.04 -2.84
C GLU A 50 6.92 -4.07 -2.96
N LEU A 51 7.15 -2.77 -2.73
CA LEU A 51 6.12 -1.74 -2.91
C LEU A 51 5.66 -1.61 -4.36
N SER A 52 6.56 -1.75 -5.33
CA SER A 52 6.22 -1.72 -6.76
C SER A 52 5.37 -2.91 -7.16
N CYS A 53 5.67 -4.11 -6.64
CA CYS A 53 4.84 -5.29 -6.83
C CYS A 53 3.43 -5.08 -6.27
N ILE A 54 3.30 -4.54 -5.05
CA ILE A 54 1.99 -4.27 -4.44
C ILE A 54 1.23 -3.20 -5.24
N TYR A 55 1.92 -2.16 -5.72
CA TYR A 55 1.31 -1.12 -6.56
C TYR A 55 0.78 -1.65 -7.88
N SER A 56 1.59 -2.46 -8.57
CA SER A 56 1.17 -3.09 -9.82
C SER A 56 -0.07 -3.98 -9.62
N GLN A 57 -0.12 -4.76 -8.53
CA GLN A 57 -1.30 -5.56 -8.19
C GLN A 57 -2.55 -4.71 -7.93
N LEU A 58 -2.40 -3.61 -7.20
CA LEU A 58 -3.51 -2.70 -6.92
C LEU A 58 -4.05 -2.01 -8.18
N LEU A 59 -3.21 -1.84 -9.21
CA LEU A 59 -3.53 -1.06 -10.42
C LEU A 59 -3.99 -1.93 -11.59
N HIS A 60 -3.44 -3.13 -11.75
CA HIS A 60 -3.71 -4.01 -12.90
C HIS A 60 -4.88 -4.94 -12.70
N SER A 61 -5.47 -4.98 -11.51
CA SER A 61 -6.25 -6.12 -11.12
C SER A 61 -7.55 -5.70 -10.48
N GLY A 62 -8.65 -6.28 -10.96
CA GLY A 62 -9.80 -6.59 -10.12
C GLY A 62 -9.49 -7.64 -9.06
N GLU A 63 -8.24 -7.72 -8.57
CA GLU A 63 -7.86 -8.53 -7.42
C GLU A 63 -8.53 -7.95 -6.18
N ASP A 64 -8.96 -8.88 -5.34
CA ASP A 64 -9.53 -8.61 -4.04
C ASP A 64 -8.60 -7.69 -3.24
N VAL A 65 -9.13 -6.53 -2.82
CA VAL A 65 -8.46 -5.55 -1.95
C VAL A 65 -7.86 -6.24 -0.71
N GLY A 66 -8.43 -7.35 -0.26
CA GLY A 66 -7.90 -8.18 0.82
C GLY A 66 -6.52 -8.78 0.53
N THR A 67 -6.20 -9.12 -0.72
CA THR A 67 -4.85 -9.62 -1.10
C THR A 67 -3.80 -8.52 -0.97
N VAL A 68 -4.11 -7.31 -1.46
CA VAL A 68 -3.26 -6.12 -1.33
C VAL A 68 -3.05 -5.77 0.14
N LEU A 69 -4.13 -5.75 0.93
CA LEU A 69 -4.09 -5.54 2.38
C LEU A 69 -3.19 -6.55 3.09
N ASN A 70 -3.30 -7.83 2.74
CA ASN A 70 -2.48 -8.88 3.35
C ASN A 70 -0.98 -8.67 3.07
N ARG A 71 -0.62 -8.29 1.83
CA ARG A 71 0.79 -7.99 1.48
C ARG A 71 1.32 -6.77 2.21
N LEU A 72 0.55 -5.68 2.27
CA LEU A 72 0.94 -4.49 3.03
C LEU A 72 1.15 -4.80 4.53
N ARG A 73 0.28 -5.63 5.12
CA ARG A 73 0.43 -6.10 6.52
C ARG A 73 1.68 -6.97 6.71
N LYS A 74 1.99 -7.87 5.76
CA LYS A 74 3.22 -8.67 5.79
C LYS A 74 4.47 -7.79 5.71
N LEU A 75 4.48 -6.79 4.84
CA LEU A 75 5.58 -5.83 4.74
C LEU A 75 5.81 -5.12 6.08
N LEU A 76 4.75 -4.66 6.75
CA LEU A 76 4.87 -4.07 8.10
C LEU A 76 5.45 -5.04 9.14
N HIS A 77 5.08 -6.32 9.07
CA HIS A 77 5.56 -7.31 10.04
C HIS A 77 7.04 -7.67 9.83
N SER A 78 7.46 -7.81 8.57
CA SER A 78 8.85 -8.12 8.21
C SER A 78 9.79 -6.96 8.47
N GLU A 79 9.35 -5.73 8.18
CA GLU A 79 10.20 -4.54 8.18
C GLU A 79 10.06 -3.68 9.44
N GLY A 80 9.07 -3.96 10.29
CA GLY A 80 8.80 -3.23 11.53
C GLY A 80 9.50 -3.78 12.78
N ARG A 81 10.34 -4.82 12.66
CA ARG A 81 11.23 -5.28 13.72
C ARG A 81 12.53 -4.49 13.77
#